data_AF-A0A960K6M9-F1
#
_entry.id   AF-A0A960K6M9-F1
#
_cell.length_a   1.000
_cell.length_b   1.000
_cell.length_c   1.000
_cell.angle_alpha   90.00
_cell.angle_beta   90.00
_cell.angle_gamma   90.00
#
_symmetry.space_group_name_H-M   'P 1'
#
loop_
_entity.id
_entity.type
_entity.pdbx_description
1 polymer ?
#
loop_
_entity_poly.entity_id
_entity_poly.type
_entity_poly.pdbx_seq_one_letter_code
_entity_poly.pdbx_strand_id
1 'polypeptide(L)'
;MASFLAEARRHFPLGLQHYLGVERLLRQWGEEQDQGDLRAAVVSLLAHDRESWEKIAKLWDQHFPLGEGPRTSAEGELERHHRLQLVPIEEREARQASRRDLPWRLLAGLVGSVVFLLGWWPFFLPTGDSGTIASPQPPPPTSAEENIVRYQVVPIEAAATEGDRQILTPPSPGPGLLALLGLASAVLVAAGLHLRRLPKLVARQREVEFELRMEEGEAEWRELEKQRAEKGLGMGLPYHVDRYPAVPRQAIVDSAEPLGRLFREARGEDLDVDATLERTVRKAGRFSPVLAPRQLRQEVLVLIDREEGDYPWLGPFRR
;
A
#
# COMPACT_ATOMS: atom_id res chain seq x y z
N MET A 1 -10.14 -28.88 -9.63
CA MET A 1 -10.73 -27.55 -9.92
C MET A 1 -11.64 -27.54 -11.15
N ALA A 2 -11.16 -27.94 -12.33
CA ALA A 2 -11.99 -27.92 -13.54
C ALA A 2 -13.33 -28.67 -13.40
N SER A 3 -13.33 -29.84 -12.72
CA SER A 3 -14.56 -30.60 -12.45
C SER A 3 -15.55 -29.84 -11.55
N PHE A 4 -15.08 -29.17 -10.49
CA PHE A 4 -15.91 -28.32 -9.63
C PHE A 4 -16.56 -27.18 -10.42
N LEU A 5 -15.80 -26.46 -11.25
CA LEU A 5 -16.34 -25.35 -12.04
C LEU A 5 -17.29 -25.81 -13.15
N ALA A 6 -17.09 -27.00 -13.71
CA ALA A 6 -18.01 -27.59 -14.68
C ALA A 6 -19.35 -27.95 -14.03
N GLU A 7 -19.32 -28.51 -12.82
CA GLU A 7 -20.53 -28.85 -12.07
C GLU A 7 -21.24 -27.59 -11.56
N ALA A 8 -20.51 -26.62 -11.01
CA ALA A 8 -21.07 -25.33 -10.59
C ALA A 8 -21.79 -24.60 -11.75
N ARG A 9 -21.28 -24.68 -12.98
CA ARG A 9 -21.93 -24.10 -14.18
C ARG A 9 -23.28 -24.74 -14.51
N ARG A 10 -23.52 -25.99 -14.11
CA ARG A 10 -24.82 -26.66 -14.33
C ARG A 10 -25.91 -26.11 -13.42
N HIS A 11 -25.53 -25.66 -12.23
CA HIS A 11 -26.46 -25.17 -11.21
C HIS A 11 -26.54 -23.64 -11.17
N PHE A 12 -25.51 -22.94 -11.66
CA PHE A 12 -25.40 -21.47 -11.63
C PHE A 12 -24.94 -20.91 -12.98
N PRO A 13 -25.49 -19.78 -13.44
CA PRO A 13 -25.08 -19.12 -14.68
C PRO A 13 -23.69 -18.47 -14.53
N LEU A 14 -22.63 -19.27 -14.61
CA LEU A 14 -21.26 -18.79 -14.51
C LEU A 14 -20.76 -18.21 -15.85
N GLY A 15 -20.61 -16.89 -15.90
CA GLY A 15 -19.95 -16.20 -17.01
C GLY A 15 -18.41 -16.30 -16.98
N LEU A 16 -17.75 -15.94 -18.09
CA LEU A 16 -16.28 -15.98 -18.27
C LEU A 16 -15.50 -15.27 -17.13
N GLN A 17 -16.04 -14.16 -16.62
CA GLN A 17 -15.42 -13.39 -15.54
C GLN A 17 -15.24 -14.20 -14.25
N HIS A 18 -16.17 -15.11 -13.95
CA HIS A 18 -16.07 -16.00 -12.79
C HIS A 18 -14.91 -16.98 -12.93
N TYR A 19 -14.71 -17.54 -14.13
CA TYR A 19 -13.61 -18.46 -14.42
C TYR A 19 -12.26 -17.75 -14.28
N LEU A 20 -12.11 -16.57 -14.89
CA LEU A 20 -10.90 -15.76 -14.79
C LEU A 20 -10.63 -15.29 -13.36
N GLY A 21 -11.69 -14.98 -12.61
CA GLY A 21 -11.61 -14.61 -11.20
C GLY A 21 -11.09 -15.77 -10.34
N VAL A 22 -11.64 -16.98 -10.51
CA VAL A 22 -11.18 -18.17 -9.79
C VAL A 22 -9.74 -18.53 -10.17
N GLU A 23 -9.39 -18.46 -11.45
CA GLU A 23 -8.03 -18.74 -11.90
C GLU A 23 -7.02 -17.73 -11.31
N ARG A 24 -7.35 -16.44 -11.33
CA ARG A 24 -6.51 -15.40 -10.73
C ARG A 24 -6.37 -15.61 -9.23
N LEU A 25 -7.45 -15.95 -8.55
CA LEU A 25 -7.46 -16.21 -7.11
C LEU A 25 -6.55 -17.40 -6.78
N LEU A 26 -6.63 -18.49 -7.54
CA LEU A 26 -5.78 -19.67 -7.36
C LEU A 26 -4.30 -19.40 -7.67
N ARG A 27 -3.97 -18.57 -8.68
CA ARG A 27 -2.58 -18.18 -8.95
C ARG A 27 -1.98 -17.32 -7.84
N GLN A 28 -2.81 -16.53 -7.16
CA GLN A 28 -2.40 -15.70 -6.03
C GLN A 28 -2.33 -16.48 -4.72
N TRP A 29 -3.05 -17.59 -4.62
CA TRP A 29 -3.09 -18.45 -3.45
C TRP A 29 -1.79 -19.26 -3.33
N GLY A 30 -1.02 -19.02 -2.27
CA GLY A 30 0.22 -19.74 -1.99
C GLY A 30 -0.03 -21.08 -1.29
N GLU A 31 0.97 -21.98 -1.29
CA GLU A 31 0.88 -23.31 -0.67
C GLU A 31 0.68 -23.27 0.86
N GLU A 32 1.02 -22.17 1.53
CA GLU A 32 0.92 -22.03 3.00
C GLU A 32 -0.45 -21.53 3.49
N GLN A 33 -1.40 -21.22 2.60
CA GLN A 33 -2.67 -20.61 3.00
C GLN A 33 -3.76 -21.64 3.33
N ASP A 34 -4.62 -21.30 4.29
CA ASP A 34 -5.71 -22.15 4.77
C ASP A 34 -6.70 -22.50 3.64
N GLN A 35 -7.01 -23.79 3.52
CA GLN A 35 -7.98 -24.30 2.55
C GLN A 35 -9.41 -23.80 2.84
N GLY A 36 -9.73 -23.52 4.11
CA GLY A 36 -11.00 -22.91 4.51
C GLY A 36 -11.18 -21.50 3.93
N ASP A 37 -10.12 -20.71 3.97
CA ASP A 37 -10.11 -19.35 3.40
C ASP A 37 -10.22 -19.39 1.87
N LEU A 38 -9.54 -20.34 1.21
CA LEU A 38 -9.65 -20.53 -0.24
C LEU A 38 -11.08 -20.90 -0.64
N ARG A 39 -11.68 -21.83 0.10
CA ARG A 39 -13.07 -22.24 -0.09
C ARG A 39 -13.99 -21.03 0.00
N ALA A 40 -13.92 -20.30 1.11
CA ALA A 40 -14.81 -19.16 1.32
C ALA A 40 -14.63 -18.08 0.25
N ALA A 41 -13.40 -17.82 -0.19
CA ALA A 41 -13.11 -16.85 -1.24
C ALA A 41 -13.66 -17.27 -2.62
N VAL A 42 -13.49 -18.55 -3.01
CA VAL A 42 -14.04 -19.06 -4.28
C VAL A 42 -15.56 -19.10 -4.25
N VAL A 43 -16.17 -19.59 -3.16
CA VAL A 43 -17.63 -19.64 -3.03
C VAL A 43 -18.21 -18.24 -3.09
N SER A 44 -17.62 -17.27 -2.36
CA SER A 44 -18.09 -15.88 -2.36
C SER A 44 -17.90 -15.18 -3.70
N LEU A 45 -16.91 -15.59 -4.50
CA LEU A 45 -16.71 -15.07 -5.84
C LEU A 45 -17.78 -15.57 -6.82
N LEU A 46 -18.30 -16.79 -6.61
CA LEU A 46 -19.27 -17.43 -7.51
C LEU A 46 -20.73 -17.19 -7.10
N ALA A 47 -20.99 -16.95 -5.82
CA ALA A 47 -22.33 -16.75 -5.27
C ALA A 47 -22.86 -15.34 -5.51
N HIS A 48 -24.14 -15.23 -5.82
CA HIS A 48 -24.84 -13.94 -5.99
C HIS A 48 -25.71 -13.58 -4.79
N ASP A 49 -26.07 -14.58 -4.00
CA ASP A 49 -26.92 -14.47 -2.82
C ASP A 49 -26.54 -15.54 -1.78
N ARG A 50 -27.20 -15.51 -0.62
CA ARG A 50 -26.91 -16.44 0.48
C ARG A 50 -27.22 -17.90 0.12
N GLU A 51 -28.31 -18.14 -0.61
CA GLU A 51 -28.74 -19.51 -0.94
C GLU A 51 -27.78 -20.17 -1.95
N SER A 52 -27.35 -19.42 -2.97
CA SER A 52 -26.32 -19.84 -3.93
C SER A 52 -24.98 -20.04 -3.23
N TRP A 53 -24.63 -19.21 -2.24
CA TRP A 53 -23.42 -19.41 -1.44
C TRP A 53 -23.43 -20.76 -0.74
N GLU A 54 -24.50 -21.09 -0.01
CA GLU A 54 -24.62 -22.38 0.71
C GLU A 54 -24.56 -23.59 -0.24
N LYS A 55 -25.22 -23.49 -1.41
CA LYS A 55 -25.19 -24.55 -2.43
C LYS A 55 -23.80 -24.73 -3.06
N ILE A 56 -23.12 -23.63 -3.41
CA ILE A 56 -21.76 -23.68 -3.99
C ILE A 56 -20.75 -24.16 -2.95
N ALA A 57 -20.90 -23.75 -1.69
CA ALA A 57 -20.08 -24.23 -0.57
C ALA A 57 -20.20 -25.74 -0.38
N LYS A 58 -21.43 -26.26 -0.39
CA LYS A 58 -21.68 -27.70 -0.30
C LYS A 58 -21.10 -28.46 -1.50
N LEU A 59 -21.20 -27.88 -2.70
CA LEU A 59 -20.64 -28.46 -3.92
C LEU A 59 -19.10 -28.46 -3.88
N TRP A 60 -18.50 -27.42 -3.30
CA TRP A 60 -17.06 -27.37 -3.03
C TRP A 60 -16.64 -28.49 -2.08
N ASP A 61 -17.34 -28.66 -0.96
CA ASP A 61 -17.03 -29.68 0.06
C ASP A 61 -17.11 -31.11 -0.50
N GLN A 62 -17.95 -31.35 -1.50
CA GLN A 62 -18.02 -32.63 -2.21
C GLN A 62 -16.79 -32.90 -3.09
N HIS A 63 -16.24 -31.86 -3.72
CA HIS A 63 -15.09 -31.97 -4.62
C HIS A 63 -13.73 -31.86 -3.90
N PHE A 64 -13.71 -31.14 -2.78
CA PHE A 64 -12.54 -30.86 -1.98
C PHE A 64 -12.87 -31.09 -0.51
N PRO A 65 -13.04 -32.35 -0.09
CA PRO A 65 -13.28 -32.66 1.31
C PRO A 65 -12.11 -32.11 2.13
N LEU A 66 -12.42 -31.15 2.99
CA LEU A 66 -11.48 -30.71 4.02
C LEU A 66 -11.13 -31.96 4.84
N GLY A 67 -9.83 -32.22 5.03
CA GLY A 67 -9.40 -33.19 6.05
C GLY A 67 -10.04 -32.85 7.41
N GLU A 68 -10.08 -33.78 8.36
CA GLU A 68 -10.81 -33.69 9.65
C GLU A 68 -10.35 -32.55 10.60
N GLY A 69 -10.20 -31.33 10.10
CA GLY A 69 -10.05 -30.12 10.87
C GLY A 69 -11.38 -29.69 11.49
N PRO A 70 -11.34 -28.87 12.55
CA PRO A 70 -12.52 -28.39 13.23
C PRO A 70 -13.42 -27.61 12.27
N ARG A 71 -14.61 -28.14 12.00
CA ARG A 71 -15.63 -27.49 11.18
C ARG A 71 -16.11 -26.23 11.89
N THR A 72 -15.68 -25.07 11.40
CA THR A 72 -16.30 -23.79 11.72
C THR A 72 -17.72 -23.75 11.15
N SER A 73 -18.68 -23.24 11.91
CA SER A 73 -20.07 -23.14 11.44
C SER A 73 -20.15 -22.19 10.24
N ALA A 74 -21.05 -22.46 9.29
CA ALA A 74 -21.24 -21.64 8.10
C ALA A 74 -21.54 -20.17 8.43
N GLU A 75 -22.23 -19.90 9.54
CA GLU A 75 -22.46 -18.54 10.06
C GLU A 75 -21.18 -17.86 10.54
N GLY A 76 -20.30 -18.58 11.25
CA GLY A 76 -19.03 -18.04 11.71
C GLY A 76 -18.05 -17.77 10.57
N GLU A 77 -18.10 -18.54 9.48
CA GLU A 77 -17.28 -18.31 8.28
C GLU A 77 -17.78 -17.11 7.47
N LEU A 78 -19.10 -17.00 7.25
CA LEU A 78 -19.69 -15.87 6.54
C LEU A 78 -19.43 -14.55 7.27
N GLU A 79 -19.55 -14.54 8.61
CA GLU A 79 -19.31 -13.37 9.45
C GLU A 79 -17.82 -12.98 9.48
N ARG A 80 -16.89 -13.95 9.56
CA ARG A 80 -15.45 -13.70 9.38
C ARG A 80 -15.14 -13.12 8.01
N HIS A 81 -15.78 -13.61 6.95
CA HIS A 81 -15.54 -13.15 5.59
C HIS A 81 -16.10 -11.75 5.33
N HIS A 82 -17.28 -11.43 5.88
CA HIS A 82 -17.79 -10.06 5.88
C HIS A 82 -16.84 -9.10 6.60
N ARG A 83 -16.23 -9.56 7.70
CA ARG A 83 -15.17 -8.82 8.42
C ARG A 83 -13.89 -8.66 7.61
N LEU A 84 -13.50 -9.66 6.82
CA LEU A 84 -12.29 -9.63 5.97
C LEU A 84 -12.48 -8.80 4.68
N GLN A 85 -13.70 -8.74 4.14
CA GLN A 85 -14.07 -7.79 3.07
C GLN A 85 -14.18 -6.36 3.58
N LEU A 86 -14.50 -6.19 4.87
CA LEU A 86 -14.49 -4.92 5.61
C LEU A 86 -13.15 -4.62 6.28
N VAL A 87 -12.03 -5.25 5.88
CA VAL A 87 -10.73 -4.62 6.10
C VAL A 87 -10.79 -3.32 5.32
N PRO A 88 -10.87 -2.15 5.99
CA PRO A 88 -11.14 -0.90 5.33
C PRO A 88 -10.10 -0.71 4.24
N ILE A 89 -10.52 -0.20 3.09
CA ILE A 89 -9.61 0.15 1.98
C ILE A 89 -8.42 0.96 2.52
N GLU A 90 -8.62 1.74 3.59
CA GLU A 90 -7.59 2.45 4.35
C GLU A 90 -6.44 1.55 4.85
N GLU A 91 -6.68 0.31 5.29
CA GLU A 91 -5.62 -0.59 5.75
C GLU A 91 -4.85 -1.21 4.58
N ARG A 92 -5.53 -1.44 3.45
CA ARG A 92 -4.89 -1.87 2.19
C ARG A 92 -4.09 -0.73 1.56
N GLU A 93 -4.63 0.48 1.56
CA GLU A 93 -3.95 1.70 1.12
C GLU A 93 -2.81 2.08 2.07
N ALA A 94 -2.93 1.90 3.38
CA ALA A 94 -1.84 2.11 4.33
C ALA A 94 -0.69 1.11 4.10
N ARG A 95 -0.99 -0.17 3.82
CA ARG A 95 0.02 -1.17 3.44
C ARG A 95 0.63 -0.88 2.06
N GLN A 96 -0.15 -0.37 1.12
CA GLN A 96 0.32 -0.05 -0.24
C GLN A 96 1.11 1.27 -0.29
N ALA A 97 0.70 2.29 0.48
CA ALA A 97 1.43 3.54 0.71
C ALA A 97 2.73 3.27 1.48
N SER A 98 2.69 2.40 2.50
CA SER A 98 3.91 1.97 3.21
C SER A 98 4.89 1.24 2.30
N ARG A 99 4.44 0.53 1.25
CA ARG A 99 5.33 -0.05 0.23
C ARG A 99 5.84 0.98 -0.77
N ARG A 100 5.06 2.02 -1.07
CA ARG A 100 5.44 3.13 -1.96
C ARG A 100 6.47 4.07 -1.33
N ASP A 101 6.44 4.21 -0.01
CA ASP A 101 7.36 5.07 0.76
C ASP A 101 8.61 4.35 1.27
N LEU A 102 8.64 3.02 1.23
CA LEU A 102 9.82 2.22 1.57
C LEU A 102 11.10 2.65 0.82
N PRO A 103 11.10 2.90 -0.51
CA PRO A 103 12.30 3.39 -1.20
C PRO A 103 12.72 4.78 -0.74
N TRP A 104 11.78 5.67 -0.37
CA TRP A 104 12.11 7.00 0.14
C TRP A 104 12.69 6.96 1.54
N ARG A 105 12.20 6.07 2.41
CA ARG A 105 12.77 5.86 3.75
C ARG A 105 14.18 5.28 3.68
N LEU A 106 14.43 4.35 2.77
CA LEU A 106 15.77 3.81 2.52
C LEU A 106 16.71 4.88 1.97
N LEU A 107 16.24 5.71 1.02
CA LEU A 107 17.05 6.80 0.47
C LEU A 107 17.35 7.88 1.52
N ALA A 108 16.37 8.26 2.34
CA ALA A 108 16.55 9.21 3.44
C ALA A 108 17.51 8.67 4.50
N GLY A 109 17.44 7.37 4.82
CA GLY A 109 18.40 6.71 5.72
C GLY A 109 19.82 6.71 5.15
N LEU A 110 19.98 6.45 3.84
CA LEU A 110 21.28 6.41 3.18
C LEU A 110 21.90 7.82 3.09
N VAL A 111 21.12 8.83 2.71
CA VAL A 111 21.56 10.24 2.71
C VAL A 111 21.91 10.70 4.13
N GLY A 112 21.09 10.34 5.13
CA GLY A 112 21.37 10.63 6.54
C GLY A 112 22.69 10.03 7.02
N SER A 113 22.98 8.78 6.67
CA SER A 113 24.26 8.12 7.01
C SER A 113 25.46 8.77 6.33
N VAL A 114 25.34 9.20 5.07
CA VAL A 114 26.43 9.89 4.35
C VAL A 114 26.70 11.27 4.98
N VAL A 115 25.67 12.04 5.31
CA VAL A 115 25.81 13.33 5.98
C VAL A 115 26.40 13.17 7.38
N PHE A 116 25.98 12.13 8.12
CA PHE A 116 26.53 11.81 9.44
C PHE A 116 28.02 11.47 9.36
N LEU A 117 28.43 10.63 8.41
CA LEU A 117 29.84 10.26 8.19
C LEU A 117 30.70 11.46 7.76
N LEU A 118 30.18 12.34 6.89
CA LEU A 118 30.88 13.56 6.47
C LEU A 118 30.97 14.60 7.59
N GLY A 119 29.92 14.73 8.41
CA GLY A 119 29.89 15.66 9.55
C GLY A 119 30.82 15.25 10.69
N TRP A 120 31.12 13.95 10.82
CA TRP A 120 32.08 13.42 11.80
C TRP A 120 33.52 13.38 11.29
N TRP A 121 33.76 13.57 9.99
CA TRP A 121 35.10 13.65 9.40
C TRP A 121 36.08 14.60 10.11
N PRO A 122 35.70 15.82 10.56
CA PRO A 122 36.64 16.72 11.25
C PRO A 122 37.11 16.23 12.63
N PHE A 123 36.42 15.28 13.26
CA PHE A 123 36.84 14.70 14.54
C PHE A 123 37.89 13.58 14.40
N PHE A 124 38.07 13.03 13.19
CA PHE A 124 39.04 11.97 12.92
C PHE A 124 40.34 12.47 12.27
N LEU A 125 40.46 13.78 12.02
CA LEU A 125 41.73 14.38 11.64
C LEU A 125 42.63 14.41 12.89
N PRO A 126 43.78 13.70 12.89
CA PRO A 126 44.73 13.82 13.99
C PRO A 126 45.19 15.27 14.05
N THR A 127 44.79 15.98 15.10
CA THR A 127 45.41 17.24 15.47
C THR A 127 46.88 16.94 15.72
N GLY A 128 47.72 17.30 14.74
CA GLY A 128 49.16 17.09 14.84
C GLY A 128 49.66 17.69 16.14
N ASP A 129 50.28 16.83 16.95
CA ASP A 129 50.95 17.18 18.19
C ASP A 129 51.91 18.34 17.92
N SER A 130 51.50 19.53 18.34
CA SER A 130 52.36 20.71 18.32
C SER A 130 53.31 20.54 19.50
N GLY A 131 54.47 19.94 19.23
CA GLY A 131 55.54 19.71 20.18
C GLY A 131 55.79 20.96 21.01
N THR A 132 55.43 20.90 22.30
CA THR A 132 55.63 21.99 23.25
C THR A 132 57.11 21.99 23.62
N ILE A 133 57.81 23.04 23.21
CA ILE A 133 59.20 23.31 23.54
C ILE A 133 59.33 23.39 25.06
N ALA A 134 60.14 22.51 25.64
CA ALA A 134 60.60 22.62 27.01
C ALA A 134 61.39 23.92 27.18
N SER A 135 61.04 24.71 28.20
CA SER A 135 61.90 25.78 28.70
C SER A 135 61.96 25.76 30.23
N PRO A 136 63.11 26.18 30.78
CA PRO A 136 63.63 25.64 32.02
C PRO A 136 63.15 26.39 33.26
N GLN A 137 63.11 25.63 34.34
CA GLN A 137 62.84 26.01 35.72
C GLN A 137 63.84 27.06 36.24
N PRO A 138 63.38 28.03 37.05
CA PRO A 138 64.22 28.62 38.10
C PRO A 138 63.70 28.32 39.52
N PRO A 139 64.61 28.32 40.52
CA PRO A 139 64.39 27.84 41.89
C PRO A 139 63.64 28.86 42.80
N PRO A 140 63.23 28.44 44.01
CA PRO A 140 62.19 29.13 44.79
C PRO A 140 62.75 30.25 45.67
N PRO A 141 61.89 31.19 46.09
CA PRO A 141 62.06 31.85 47.37
C PRO A 141 60.95 31.49 48.38
N THR A 142 61.47 31.24 49.57
CA THR A 142 60.87 30.93 50.86
C THR A 142 59.94 32.04 51.37
N SER A 143 58.96 31.60 52.18
CA SER A 143 58.16 32.31 53.20
C SER A 143 57.27 33.47 52.77
N ALA A 144 55.96 33.32 52.96
CA ALA A 144 55.29 33.82 54.17
C ALA A 144 53.88 33.23 54.29
N GLU A 145 53.48 33.07 55.54
CA GLU A 145 52.22 32.60 56.07
C GLU A 145 51.00 33.27 55.45
N GLU A 146 49.98 32.49 55.07
CA GLU A 146 48.61 32.92 55.32
C GLU A 146 47.61 31.75 55.41
N ASN A 147 47.31 31.46 56.67
CA ASN A 147 46.11 30.85 57.24
C ASN A 147 44.89 30.72 56.29
N ILE A 148 44.64 29.52 55.78
CA ILE A 148 43.34 29.13 55.22
C ILE A 148 42.87 27.85 55.89
N VAL A 149 41.69 27.97 56.50
CA VAL A 149 40.90 26.97 57.22
C VAL A 149 40.91 25.62 56.51
N ARG A 150 41.53 24.62 57.15
CA ARG A 150 41.44 23.21 56.77
C ARG A 150 40.00 22.73 56.99
N TYR A 151 39.23 22.62 55.91
CA TYR A 151 38.13 21.67 55.86
C TYR A 151 38.74 20.27 55.78
N GLN A 152 38.61 19.51 56.87
CA GLN A 152 38.92 18.09 56.88
C GLN A 152 37.80 17.37 56.12
N VAL A 153 37.92 17.35 54.79
CA VAL A 153 37.16 16.43 53.95
C VAL A 153 37.67 15.04 54.29
N VAL A 154 36.84 14.26 55.00
CA VAL A 154 37.06 12.82 55.14
C VAL A 154 37.08 12.28 53.71
N PRO A 155 38.21 11.71 53.23
CA PRO A 155 38.18 11.01 51.98
C PRO A 155 37.22 9.83 52.17
N ILE A 156 36.10 9.86 51.46
CA ILE A 156 35.44 8.63 51.11
C ILE A 156 36.52 7.88 50.33
N GLU A 157 37.14 6.88 50.95
CA GLU A 157 37.77 5.76 50.27
C GLU A 157 36.65 5.09 49.46
N ALA A 158 36.26 5.77 48.38
CA ALA A 158 35.82 5.11 47.20
C ALA A 158 37.02 4.26 46.86
N ALA A 159 36.86 2.96 47.07
CA ALA A 159 37.63 1.94 46.40
C ALA A 159 37.50 2.19 44.89
N ALA A 160 38.22 3.19 44.40
CA ALA A 160 38.74 3.25 43.07
C ALA A 160 39.76 2.11 43.03
N THR A 161 39.24 0.90 42.86
CA THR A 161 39.87 -0.05 41.96
C THR A 161 40.21 0.75 40.72
N GLU A 162 41.45 1.18 40.67
CA GLU A 162 42.21 1.64 39.52
C GLU A 162 42.34 0.45 38.56
N GLY A 163 41.19 -0.13 38.21
CA GLY A 163 41.03 -0.99 37.07
C GLY A 163 41.12 -0.05 35.90
N ASP A 164 42.35 0.10 35.41
CA ASP A 164 42.76 0.46 34.07
C ASP A 164 41.61 0.20 33.07
N ARG A 165 40.66 1.14 33.01
CA ARG A 165 39.64 1.17 31.98
C ARG A 165 40.36 1.75 30.78
N GLN A 166 41.19 0.90 30.17
CA GLN A 166 41.60 1.06 28.79
C GLN A 166 40.30 1.29 28.02
N ILE A 167 40.05 2.55 27.71
CA ILE A 167 39.03 2.94 26.76
C ILE A 167 39.54 2.34 25.46
N LEU A 168 39.09 1.11 25.17
CA LEU A 168 39.30 0.40 23.92
C LEU A 168 38.67 1.28 22.84
N THR A 169 39.46 2.22 22.32
CA THR A 169 39.12 2.95 21.11
C THR A 169 38.88 1.89 20.04
N PRO A 170 37.67 1.79 19.49
CA PRO A 170 37.38 0.79 18.48
C PRO A 170 38.38 0.96 17.33
N PRO A 171 38.92 -0.13 16.78
CA PRO A 171 39.87 -0.04 15.67
C PRO A 171 39.21 0.75 14.55
N SER A 172 39.86 1.83 14.11
CA SER A 172 39.37 2.59 12.98
C SER A 172 39.22 1.65 11.79
N PRO A 173 38.08 1.67 11.09
CA PRO A 173 37.88 0.79 9.95
C PRO A 173 38.98 1.07 8.94
N GLY A 174 39.76 0.05 8.61
CA GLY A 174 40.82 0.16 7.62
C GLY A 174 40.25 0.69 6.28
N PRO A 175 41.07 1.39 5.47
CA PRO A 175 40.62 2.06 4.24
C PRO A 175 39.91 1.11 3.26
N GLY A 176 40.20 -0.19 3.31
CA GLY A 176 39.52 -1.21 2.50
C GLY A 176 38.03 -1.40 2.83
N LEU A 177 37.64 -1.27 4.10
CA LEU A 177 36.22 -1.44 4.51
C LEU A 177 35.38 -0.24 4.06
N LEU A 178 35.95 0.96 4.10
CA LEU A 178 35.30 2.17 3.55
C LEU A 178 35.12 2.08 2.03
N ALA A 179 36.12 1.56 1.31
CA ALA A 179 36.02 1.34 -0.13
C ALA A 179 34.90 0.35 -0.49
N LEU A 180 34.78 -0.77 0.25
CA LEU A 180 33.71 -1.75 0.06
C LEU A 180 32.31 -1.17 0.35
N LEU A 181 32.16 -0.38 1.42
CA LEU A 181 30.91 0.30 1.72
C LEU A 181 30.53 1.32 0.65
N GLY A 182 31.50 2.07 0.12
CA GLY A 182 31.28 3.00 -0.99
C GLY A 182 30.80 2.28 -2.25
N LEU A 183 31.41 1.14 -2.58
CA LEU A 183 31.03 0.32 -3.73
C LEU A 183 29.63 -0.28 -3.56
N ALA A 184 29.31 -0.83 -2.38
CA ALA A 184 27.98 -1.36 -2.07
C ALA A 184 26.89 -0.28 -2.17
N SER A 185 27.18 0.93 -1.67
CA SER A 185 26.29 2.08 -1.78
C SER A 185 26.05 2.47 -3.25
N ALA A 186 27.11 2.53 -4.07
CA ALA A 186 26.99 2.85 -5.50
C ALA A 186 26.13 1.82 -6.26
N VAL A 187 26.29 0.52 -5.96
CA VAL A 187 25.49 -0.56 -6.55
C VAL A 187 24.01 -0.42 -6.18
N LEU A 188 23.71 -0.12 -4.90
CA LEU A 188 22.32 0.08 -4.45
C LEU A 188 21.66 1.29 -5.11
N VAL A 189 22.38 2.41 -5.25
CA VAL A 189 21.87 3.60 -5.95
C VAL A 189 21.60 3.31 -7.43
N ALA A 190 22.52 2.59 -8.11
CA ALA A 190 22.33 2.20 -9.50
C ALA A 190 21.12 1.26 -9.67
N ALA A 191 20.96 0.27 -8.78
CA ALA A 191 19.81 -0.64 -8.78
C ALA A 191 18.49 0.12 -8.54
N GLY A 192 18.46 1.05 -7.59
CA GLY A 192 17.29 1.89 -7.32
C GLY A 192 16.90 2.79 -8.49
N LEU A 193 17.88 3.40 -9.16
CA LEU A 193 17.65 4.18 -10.38
C LEU A 193 17.13 3.33 -11.54
N HIS A 194 17.62 2.09 -11.67
CA HIS A 194 17.16 1.16 -12.68
C HIS A 194 15.70 0.73 -12.43
N LEU A 195 15.35 0.36 -11.20
CA LEU A 195 13.99 0.01 -10.79
C LEU A 195 12.99 1.16 -11.02
N ARG A 196 13.42 2.43 -10.83
CA ARG A 196 12.58 3.61 -11.10
C ARG A 196 12.27 3.80 -12.59
N ARG A 197 13.09 3.27 -13.51
CA ARG A 197 12.88 3.40 -14.97
C ARG A 197 11.95 2.31 -15.52
N LEU A 198 11.88 1.13 -14.90
CA LEU A 198 11.01 0.03 -15.32
C LEU A 198 9.52 0.41 -15.52
N PRO A 199 8.84 1.13 -14.61
CA PRO A 199 7.42 1.45 -14.82
C PRO A 199 7.19 2.36 -16.03
N LYS A 200 8.14 3.23 -16.38
CA LYS A 200 8.04 4.08 -17.58
C LYS A 200 8.18 3.28 -18.87
N LEU A 201 9.03 2.24 -18.87
CA LEU A 201 9.18 1.36 -20.03
C LEU A 201 7.92 0.51 -20.23
N VAL A 202 7.34 -0.03 -19.15
CA VAL A 202 6.07 -0.77 -19.20
C VAL A 202 4.91 0.12 -19.63
N ALA A 203 4.85 1.37 -19.15
CA ALA A 203 3.81 2.31 -19.58
C ALA A 203 3.89 2.60 -21.09
N ARG A 204 5.10 2.83 -21.62
CA ARG A 204 5.30 3.02 -23.07
C ARG A 204 4.91 1.80 -23.89
N GLN A 205 5.23 0.60 -23.43
CA GLN A 205 4.81 -0.62 -24.11
C GLN A 205 3.28 -0.73 -24.17
N ARG A 206 2.58 -0.41 -23.08
CA ARG A 206 1.11 -0.44 -23.06
C ARG A 206 0.48 0.61 -23.97
N GLU A 207 1.11 1.77 -24.10
CA GLU A 207 0.66 2.84 -25.00
C GLU A 207 0.78 2.37 -26.46
N VAL A 208 1.93 1.81 -26.84
CA VAL A 208 2.14 1.25 -28.19
C VAL A 208 1.19 0.08 -28.48
N GLU A 209 1.00 -0.84 -27.53
CA GLU A 209 0.03 -1.94 -27.66
C GLU A 209 -1.43 -1.46 -27.75
N PHE A 210 -1.73 -0.30 -27.16
CA PHE A 210 -3.06 0.30 -27.22
C PHE A 210 -3.27 0.97 -28.58
N GLU A 211 -2.29 1.73 -29.07
CA GLU A 211 -2.32 2.35 -30.41
C GLU A 211 -2.47 1.29 -31.50
N LEU A 212 -1.69 0.21 -31.45
CA LEU A 212 -1.81 -0.90 -32.41
C LEU A 212 -3.21 -1.53 -32.40
N ARG A 213 -3.80 -1.75 -31.22
CA ARG A 213 -5.16 -2.30 -31.10
C ARG A 213 -6.23 -1.34 -31.63
N MET A 214 -6.02 -0.04 -31.46
CA MET A 214 -6.91 0.98 -32.02
C MET A 214 -6.83 0.98 -33.56
N GLU A 215 -5.63 0.93 -34.13
CA GLU A 215 -5.44 0.85 -35.57
C GLU A 215 -6.04 -0.43 -36.19
N GLU A 216 -5.83 -1.58 -35.54
CA GLU A 216 -6.46 -2.85 -35.92
C GLU A 216 -7.99 -2.77 -35.89
N GLY A 217 -8.54 -2.18 -34.82
CA GLY A 217 -9.98 -1.97 -34.67
C GLY A 217 -10.54 -1.06 -35.78
N GLU A 218 -9.86 0.04 -36.10
CA GLU A 218 -10.27 0.94 -37.18
C GLU A 218 -10.21 0.29 -38.57
N ALA A 219 -9.22 -0.58 -38.80
CA ALA A 219 -9.12 -1.33 -40.05
C ALA A 219 -10.27 -2.34 -40.17
N GLU A 220 -10.58 -3.07 -39.09
CA GLU A 220 -11.72 -3.99 -39.02
C GLU A 220 -13.04 -3.25 -39.25
N TRP A 221 -13.21 -2.07 -38.66
CA TRP A 221 -14.37 -1.20 -38.88
C TRP A 221 -14.53 -0.80 -40.35
N ARG A 222 -13.46 -0.34 -40.99
CA ARG A 222 -13.47 0.04 -42.41
C ARG A 222 -13.84 -1.14 -43.32
N GLU A 223 -13.41 -2.35 -42.96
CA GLU A 223 -13.75 -3.56 -43.71
C GLU A 223 -15.22 -3.95 -43.53
N LEU A 224 -15.74 -3.90 -42.30
CA LEU A 224 -17.16 -4.11 -42.03
C LEU A 224 -18.05 -3.07 -42.73
N GLU A 225 -17.59 -1.83 -42.81
CA GLU A 225 -18.27 -0.75 -43.53
C GLU A 225 -18.38 -1.05 -45.03
N LYS A 226 -17.28 -1.46 -45.67
CA LYS A 226 -17.28 -1.90 -47.08
C LYS A 226 -18.24 -3.07 -47.29
N GLN A 227 -18.18 -4.10 -46.44
CA GLN A 227 -19.05 -5.27 -46.56
C GLN A 227 -20.54 -4.92 -46.40
N ARG A 228 -20.88 -3.94 -45.55
CA ARG A 228 -22.27 -3.46 -45.42
C ARG A 228 -22.71 -2.63 -46.62
N ALA A 229 -21.83 -1.75 -47.12
CA ALA A 229 -22.10 -0.96 -48.31
C ALA A 229 -22.34 -1.86 -49.54
N GLU A 230 -21.52 -2.90 -49.73
CA GLU A 230 -21.70 -3.91 -50.79
C GLU A 230 -23.03 -4.67 -50.66
N LYS A 231 -23.49 -4.91 -49.44
CA LYS A 231 -24.77 -5.58 -49.16
C LYS A 231 -25.97 -4.63 -49.20
N GLY A 232 -25.78 -3.34 -49.46
CA GLY A 232 -26.85 -2.34 -49.45
C GLY A 232 -27.50 -2.13 -48.07
N LEU A 233 -26.82 -2.54 -46.99
CA LEU A 233 -27.29 -2.34 -45.63
C LEU A 233 -26.92 -0.92 -45.19
N GLY A 234 -27.92 -0.11 -44.84
CA GLY A 234 -27.72 1.26 -44.38
C GLY A 234 -26.78 1.33 -43.17
N MET A 235 -25.92 2.35 -43.14
CA MET A 235 -24.86 2.52 -42.14
C MET A 235 -25.33 2.83 -40.71
N GLY A 236 -26.61 3.08 -40.50
CA GLY A 236 -27.13 3.24 -39.15
C GLY A 236 -27.36 1.87 -38.54
N LEU A 237 -26.63 1.52 -37.46
CA LEU A 237 -27.38 0.88 -36.38
C LEU A 237 -28.50 1.88 -36.08
N PRO A 238 -29.79 1.51 -36.16
CA PRO A 238 -30.85 2.33 -35.62
C PRO A 238 -30.59 2.39 -34.11
N TYR A 239 -29.75 3.33 -33.68
CA TYR A 239 -29.48 3.61 -32.29
C TYR A 239 -30.73 4.29 -31.76
N HIS A 240 -31.73 3.47 -31.46
CA HIS A 240 -32.96 3.88 -30.82
C HIS A 240 -32.69 3.87 -29.33
N VAL A 241 -32.22 5.00 -28.81
CA VAL A 241 -32.30 5.22 -27.36
C VAL A 241 -33.69 5.72 -27.10
N ASP A 242 -34.52 4.85 -26.54
CA ASP A 242 -35.78 5.26 -25.95
C ASP A 242 -35.51 6.39 -24.97
N ARG A 243 -35.99 7.59 -25.34
CA ARG A 243 -35.94 8.75 -24.46
C ARG A 243 -37.07 8.63 -23.47
N TYR A 244 -36.75 8.12 -22.29
CA TYR A 244 -37.69 8.14 -21.19
C TYR A 244 -37.91 9.58 -20.71
N PRO A 245 -39.13 9.91 -20.26
CA PRO A 245 -39.37 11.18 -19.58
C PRO A 245 -38.42 11.31 -18.40
N ALA A 246 -37.99 12.54 -18.13
CA ALA A 246 -37.10 12.83 -17.02
C ALA A 246 -37.65 12.19 -15.73
N VAL A 247 -36.80 11.45 -15.03
CA VAL A 247 -37.17 10.82 -13.75
C VAL A 247 -37.69 11.93 -12.83
N PRO A 248 -38.90 11.80 -12.27
CA PRO A 248 -39.47 12.80 -11.39
C PRO A 248 -38.48 13.12 -10.27
N ARG A 249 -38.27 14.41 -9.99
CA ARG A 249 -37.35 14.85 -8.93
C ARG A 249 -37.62 14.14 -7.61
N GLN A 250 -38.89 13.85 -7.31
CA GLN A 250 -39.28 13.10 -6.12
C GLN A 250 -38.75 11.65 -6.14
N ALA A 251 -38.89 10.93 -7.26
CA ALA A 251 -38.35 9.57 -7.38
C ALA A 251 -36.81 9.55 -7.28
N ILE A 252 -36.12 10.59 -7.73
CA ILE A 252 -34.68 10.75 -7.50
C ILE A 252 -34.40 10.89 -6.00
N VAL A 253 -35.13 11.74 -5.29
CA VAL A 253 -34.98 11.96 -3.84
C VAL A 253 -35.31 10.69 -3.04
N ASP A 254 -36.39 10.01 -3.39
CA ASP A 254 -36.85 8.78 -2.73
C ASP A 254 -35.89 7.61 -2.99
N SER A 255 -35.21 7.59 -4.16
CA SER A 255 -34.15 6.63 -4.46
C SER A 255 -32.80 7.05 -3.84
N ALA A 256 -32.58 8.34 -3.65
CA ALA A 256 -31.41 8.91 -3.01
C ALA A 256 -31.43 8.75 -1.48
N GLU A 257 -32.55 8.38 -0.85
CA GLU A 257 -32.57 8.06 0.58
C GLU A 257 -31.92 6.69 0.88
N PRO A 258 -32.25 5.59 0.18
CA PRO A 258 -31.53 4.32 0.29
C PRO A 258 -30.15 4.37 -0.38
N LEU A 259 -29.98 5.04 -1.52
CA LEU A 259 -28.65 5.25 -2.12
C LEU A 259 -27.80 6.26 -1.33
N GLY A 260 -28.42 7.18 -0.59
CA GLY A 260 -27.75 8.14 0.29
C GLY A 260 -27.14 7.49 1.52
N ARG A 261 -27.49 6.24 1.84
CA ARG A 261 -26.67 5.44 2.77
C ARG A 261 -25.27 5.12 2.21
N LEU A 262 -24.96 5.49 0.96
CA LEU A 262 -23.60 5.49 0.39
C LEU A 262 -22.84 6.80 0.64
N PHE A 263 -23.40 7.78 1.36
CA PHE A 263 -22.58 8.89 1.86
C PHE A 263 -21.55 8.34 2.85
N ARG A 264 -20.32 8.14 2.37
CA ARG A 264 -19.20 7.91 3.27
C ARG A 264 -18.88 9.24 3.95
N GLU A 265 -18.92 9.25 5.28
CA GLU A 265 -18.23 10.27 6.05
C GLU A 265 -16.74 10.13 5.75
N ALA A 266 -16.20 11.10 5.03
CA ALA A 266 -14.77 11.22 4.84
C ALA A 266 -14.24 12.31 5.76
N ARG A 267 -12.94 12.22 6.06
CA ARG A 267 -12.25 13.28 6.78
C ARG A 267 -12.24 14.54 5.92
N GLY A 268 -12.91 15.60 6.38
CA GLY A 268 -12.93 16.89 5.70
C GLY A 268 -11.58 17.60 5.78
N GLU A 269 -11.45 18.69 5.03
CA GLU A 269 -10.27 19.54 5.03
C GLU A 269 -10.34 20.64 6.11
N ASP A 270 -11.55 20.94 6.56
CA ASP A 270 -11.81 21.96 7.57
C ASP A 270 -11.50 21.44 8.98
N LEU A 271 -10.92 22.29 9.80
CA LEU A 271 -10.62 21.99 11.20
C LEU A 271 -11.90 22.08 12.03
N ASP A 272 -12.22 21.01 12.75
CA ASP A 272 -13.21 21.08 13.82
C ASP A 272 -12.54 21.73 15.03
N VAL A 273 -12.78 23.04 15.21
CA VAL A 273 -12.10 23.87 16.21
C VAL A 273 -12.39 23.38 17.62
N ASP A 274 -13.65 23.06 17.92
CA ASP A 274 -14.08 22.64 19.26
C ASP A 274 -13.48 21.27 19.61
N ALA A 275 -13.58 20.30 18.69
CA ALA A 275 -13.00 18.97 18.91
C ALA A 275 -11.46 19.01 18.96
N THR A 276 -10.83 19.91 18.19
CA THR A 276 -9.38 20.12 18.20
C THR A 276 -8.91 20.72 19.53
N LEU A 277 -9.62 21.72 20.04
CA LEU A 277 -9.32 22.34 21.33
C LEU A 277 -9.42 21.30 22.45
N GLU A 278 -10.52 20.56 22.50
CA GLU A 278 -10.73 19.53 23.51
C GLU A 278 -9.64 18.45 23.45
N ARG A 279 -9.31 17.97 22.24
CA ARG A 279 -8.26 16.95 22.05
C ARG A 279 -6.87 17.47 22.42
N THR A 280 -6.60 18.74 22.17
CA THR A 280 -5.33 19.40 22.53
C THR A 280 -5.21 19.56 24.04
N VAL A 281 -6.29 19.96 24.72
CA VAL A 281 -6.34 20.05 26.19
C VAL A 281 -6.11 18.67 26.82
N ARG A 282 -6.80 17.63 26.34
CA ARG A 282 -6.61 16.25 26.83
C ARG A 282 -5.19 15.73 26.61
N LYS A 283 -4.47 16.23 25.61
CA LYS A 283 -3.06 15.90 25.32
C LYS A 283 -2.07 16.91 25.92
N ALA A 284 -2.45 17.55 27.02
CA ALA A 284 -1.60 18.46 27.78
C ALA A 284 -0.98 19.59 26.93
N GLY A 285 -1.77 20.17 26.02
CA GLY A 285 -1.36 21.29 25.18
C GLY A 285 -0.64 20.92 23.89
N ARG A 286 -0.42 19.63 23.60
CA ARG A 286 0.12 19.20 22.30
C ARG A 286 -0.94 19.30 21.20
N PHE A 287 -0.75 20.25 20.28
CA PHE A 287 -1.66 20.48 19.15
C PHE A 287 -1.97 19.17 18.41
N SER A 288 -3.26 18.82 18.35
CA SER A 288 -3.75 17.56 17.79
C SER A 288 -5.01 17.82 16.96
N PRO A 289 -4.87 18.14 15.66
CA PRO A 289 -5.98 18.57 14.83
C PRO A 289 -7.02 17.47 14.63
N VAL A 290 -8.28 17.82 14.84
CA VAL A 290 -9.46 17.04 14.48
C VAL A 290 -10.11 17.75 13.30
N LEU A 291 -10.29 17.03 12.19
CA LEU A 291 -10.89 17.61 10.99
C LEU A 291 -12.39 17.29 11.01
N ALA A 292 -13.20 18.26 10.63
CA ALA A 292 -14.65 18.12 10.53
C ALA A 292 -15.01 17.04 9.49
N PRO A 293 -16.07 16.26 9.70
CA PRO A 293 -16.53 15.31 8.70
C PRO A 293 -17.02 16.05 7.46
N ARG A 294 -16.62 15.58 6.27
CA ARG A 294 -17.13 16.09 5.00
C ARG A 294 -17.95 15.02 4.32
N GLN A 295 -19.14 15.40 3.86
CA GLN A 295 -19.94 14.55 3.00
C GLN A 295 -19.35 14.59 1.59
N LEU A 296 -18.79 13.47 1.14
CA LEU A 296 -18.40 13.31 -0.26
C LEU A 296 -19.67 13.06 -1.08
N ARG A 297 -20.01 13.98 -1.98
CA ARG A 297 -20.97 13.71 -3.04
C ARG A 297 -20.29 12.78 -4.03
N GLN A 298 -20.65 11.50 -4.01
CA GLN A 298 -20.20 10.57 -5.02
C GLN A 298 -21.11 10.72 -6.24
N GLU A 299 -20.55 11.08 -7.38
CA GLU A 299 -21.24 10.97 -8.65
C GLU A 299 -21.36 9.47 -8.98
N VAL A 300 -22.59 8.95 -8.94
CA VAL A 300 -22.86 7.55 -9.29
C VAL A 300 -23.34 7.51 -10.73
N LEU A 301 -22.55 6.89 -11.61
CA LEU A 301 -23.00 6.53 -12.94
C LEU A 301 -23.83 5.26 -12.84
N VAL A 302 -25.15 5.39 -12.99
CA VAL A 302 -26.06 4.24 -13.06
C VAL A 302 -26.23 3.85 -14.52
N LEU A 303 -25.63 2.73 -14.91
CA LEU A 303 -25.86 2.10 -16.21
C LEU A 303 -26.98 1.07 -16.04
N ILE A 304 -28.15 1.37 -16.59
CA ILE A 304 -29.28 0.44 -16.60
C ILE A 304 -29.20 -0.31 -17.93
N ASP A 305 -28.72 -1.56 -17.87
CA ASP A 305 -28.82 -2.48 -18.99
C ASP A 305 -30.25 -3.02 -19.02
N ARG A 306 -31.02 -2.61 -20.03
CA ARG A 306 -32.36 -3.12 -20.27
C ARG A 306 -32.22 -4.13 -21.39
N GLU A 307 -32.07 -5.40 -21.03
CA GLU A 307 -31.86 -6.50 -21.96
C GLU A 307 -33.05 -6.66 -22.92
N GLU A 308 -32.96 -6.04 -24.10
CA GLU A 308 -33.81 -6.33 -25.27
C GLU A 308 -32.99 -6.87 -26.46
N GLY A 309 -31.81 -7.46 -26.19
CA GLY A 309 -31.08 -8.24 -27.19
C GLY A 309 -30.28 -7.46 -28.25
N ASP A 310 -30.39 -6.13 -28.32
CA ASP A 310 -29.58 -5.28 -29.20
C ASP A 310 -28.46 -4.57 -28.41
N TYR A 311 -27.26 -5.16 -28.42
CA TYR A 311 -26.11 -4.61 -27.71
C TYR A 311 -25.51 -3.39 -28.45
N PRO A 312 -25.33 -2.24 -27.78
CA PRO A 312 -24.40 -1.23 -28.27
C PRO A 312 -22.97 -1.77 -28.13
N TRP A 313 -22.31 -1.98 -29.27
CA TRP A 313 -20.93 -2.44 -29.30
C TRP A 313 -20.02 -1.36 -28.71
N LEU A 314 -19.58 -1.53 -27.46
CA LEU A 314 -18.60 -0.67 -26.81
C LEU A 314 -17.18 -0.95 -27.35
N GLY A 315 -16.95 -0.71 -28.65
CA GLY A 315 -15.63 -0.69 -29.28
C GLY A 315 -14.70 -1.88 -28.94
N PRO A 316 -13.37 -1.74 -29.10
CA PRO A 316 -12.41 -2.84 -29.00
C PRO A 316 -12.11 -3.30 -27.57
N PHE A 317 -13.02 -3.10 -26.61
CA PHE A 317 -12.95 -3.76 -25.32
C PHE A 317 -13.48 -5.18 -25.45
N ARG A 318 -12.63 -6.10 -25.95
CA ARG A 318 -12.92 -7.54 -25.89
C ARG A 318 -13.15 -7.93 -24.42
N ARG A 319 -14.33 -8.49 -24.13
CA ARG A 319 -14.67 -9.13 -22.85
C ARG A 319 -13.85 -10.40 -22.63
#